data_AF-V5GNX0-F1
#
_entry.id   AF-V5GNX0-F1
#
_cell.length_a   1.000
_cell.length_b   1.000
_cell.length_c   1.000
_cell.angle_alpha   90.00
_cell.angle_beta   90.00
_cell.angle_gamma   90.00
#
_symmetry.space_group_name_H-M   'P 1'
#
loop_
_entity.id
_entity.type
_entity.pdbx_description
1 polymer ?
#
loop_
_entity_poly.entity_id
_entity_poly.type
_entity_poly.pdbx_seq_one_letter_code
_entity_poly.pdbx_strand_id
1 'polypeptide(L)'
;MAELLDKKKKSRTVIRGAFTRVANEFEQLLTVQPVDIHRVHVSWELLHPKYDELKVISSEIYELMLDQSSEQDLSAEVDACDTYSRKFLSLRLSYENLVNKQKLVSVKGDDGETVSSQLSANENSSRRKFRLPKIEFKRYDGNIKRCLPFWAQFKKIHEDSDIDECDKIEYLIQATVVKSRARQLVESFPAMAGNYEKIIDSMQSRFGREDLQIEVYVRELLKLILNNANSQQKMDLCTLYDKIETQIRALETLGITSDKCSAMLFPLIESCLPHELLRVWQRSSQTVNNSATTVAESNLEDCLTNLMLFLQNQVQTEQHISLAAEKFGLVTVQKKKEKASGVVLGAMGLVNCNVAKCIFCAGSHKSNSCFKARNF
;
A
#
# COMPACT_ATOMS: atom_id res chain seq x y z
N MET A 1 45.52 -14.71 25.74
CA MET A 1 44.94 -15.79 24.91
C MET A 1 44.39 -16.93 25.75
N ALA A 2 45.22 -17.81 26.35
CA ALA A 2 44.75 -19.02 27.06
C ALA A 2 43.64 -18.77 28.12
N GLU A 3 43.79 -17.77 28.99
CA GLU A 3 42.78 -17.41 30.01
C GLU A 3 41.44 -16.94 29.41
N LEU A 4 41.48 -16.25 28.27
CA LEU A 4 40.28 -15.80 27.56
C LEU A 4 39.56 -16.99 26.90
N LEU A 5 40.32 -17.91 26.32
CA LEU A 5 39.81 -19.17 25.74
C LEU A 5 39.14 -20.05 26.81
N ASP A 6 39.76 -20.20 27.98
CA ASP A 6 39.16 -20.95 29.10
C ASP A 6 37.89 -20.27 29.64
N LYS A 7 37.88 -18.93 29.77
CA LYS A 7 36.69 -18.17 30.15
C LYS A 7 35.54 -18.36 29.15
N LYS A 8 35.81 -18.32 27.85
CA LYS A 8 34.81 -18.59 26.80
C LYS A 8 34.36 -20.04 26.82
N LYS A 9 35.26 -21.02 26.96
CA LYS A 9 34.92 -22.46 27.09
C LYS A 9 34.01 -22.71 28.30
N LYS A 10 34.27 -22.10 29.46
CA LYS A 10 33.39 -22.14 30.65
C LYS A 10 32.00 -21.56 30.36
N SER A 11 31.93 -20.39 29.72
CA SER A 11 30.66 -19.76 29.31
C SER A 11 29.86 -20.67 28.35
N ARG A 12 30.52 -21.26 27.34
CA ARG A 12 29.89 -22.22 26.43
C ARG A 12 29.33 -23.44 27.14
N THR A 13 30.03 -23.99 28.14
CA THR A 13 29.52 -25.14 28.91
C THR A 13 28.21 -24.81 29.64
N VAL A 14 28.09 -23.60 30.20
CA VAL A 14 26.83 -23.14 30.83
C VAL A 14 25.70 -23.06 29.79
N ILE A 15 25.96 -22.48 28.62
CA ILE A 15 24.95 -22.35 27.55
C ILE A 15 24.59 -23.73 26.97
N ARG A 16 25.55 -24.63 26.71
CA ARG A 16 25.30 -26.03 26.31
C ARG A 16 24.39 -26.74 27.31
N GLY A 17 24.61 -26.55 28.61
CA GLY A 17 23.74 -27.09 29.67
C GLY A 17 22.34 -26.46 29.71
N ALA A 18 22.23 -25.16 29.43
CA ALA A 18 20.94 -24.45 29.35
C ALA A 18 20.13 -24.88 28.11
N PHE A 19 20.77 -24.92 26.94
CA PHE A 19 20.19 -25.44 25.69
C PHE A 19 19.71 -26.88 25.87
N THR A 20 20.57 -27.78 26.36
CA THR A 20 20.23 -29.21 26.53
C THR A 20 19.02 -29.40 27.45
N ARG A 21 18.90 -28.60 28.52
CA ARG A 21 17.76 -28.66 29.44
C ARG A 21 16.44 -28.31 28.75
N VAL A 22 16.41 -27.19 28.03
CA VAL A 22 15.20 -26.75 27.31
C VAL A 22 14.90 -27.68 26.13
N ALA A 23 15.92 -28.17 25.43
CA ALA A 23 15.77 -29.12 24.34
C ALA A 23 15.16 -30.45 24.82
N ASN A 24 15.58 -30.95 25.97
CA ASN A 24 15.03 -32.17 26.57
C ASN A 24 13.60 -31.94 27.13
N GLU A 25 13.30 -30.76 27.69
CA GLU A 25 11.93 -30.38 28.07
C GLU A 25 11.01 -30.34 26.84
N PHE A 26 11.48 -29.74 25.74
CA PHE A 26 10.77 -29.70 24.46
C PHE A 26 10.49 -31.11 23.92
N GLU A 27 11.49 -32.00 23.91
CA GLU A 27 11.33 -33.42 23.54
C GLU A 27 10.31 -34.15 24.42
N GLN A 28 10.32 -33.92 25.75
CA GLN A 28 9.34 -34.50 26.66
C GLN A 28 7.92 -33.99 26.36
N LEU A 29 7.75 -32.69 26.11
CA LEU A 29 6.45 -32.10 25.77
C LEU A 29 5.87 -32.67 24.46
N LEU A 30 6.71 -33.10 23.52
CA LEU A 30 6.26 -33.78 22.29
C LEU A 30 5.82 -35.24 22.51
N THR A 31 6.27 -35.91 23.57
CA THR A 31 5.94 -37.34 23.82
C THR A 31 4.68 -37.53 24.68
N VAL A 32 4.31 -36.54 25.50
CA VAL A 32 3.10 -36.59 26.33
C VAL A 32 1.85 -36.35 25.48
N GLN A 33 0.83 -37.22 25.59
CA GLN A 33 -0.48 -37.01 24.96
C GLN A 33 -1.60 -36.75 25.99
N PRO A 34 -2.55 -35.83 25.71
CA PRO A 34 -2.58 -34.93 24.56
C PRO A 34 -1.45 -33.89 24.62
N VAL A 35 -0.88 -33.55 23.47
CA VAL A 35 0.28 -32.64 23.40
C VAL A 35 -0.15 -31.21 23.75
N ASP A 36 0.47 -30.62 24.78
CA ASP A 36 0.22 -29.24 25.16
C ASP A 36 0.97 -28.27 24.24
N ILE A 37 0.27 -27.82 23.21
CA ILE A 37 0.82 -26.99 22.13
C ILE A 37 1.28 -25.61 22.65
N HIS A 38 0.65 -25.08 23.70
CA HIS A 38 1.06 -23.81 24.29
C HIS A 38 2.39 -23.96 25.03
N ARG A 39 2.56 -25.03 25.82
CA ARG A 39 3.84 -25.33 26.48
C ARG A 39 4.95 -25.66 25.50
N VAL A 40 4.66 -26.42 24.43
CA VAL A 40 5.60 -26.68 23.33
C VAL A 40 6.06 -25.36 22.68
N HIS A 41 5.15 -24.42 22.41
CA HIS A 41 5.50 -23.11 21.86
C HIS A 41 6.39 -22.28 22.82
N VAL A 42 6.05 -22.20 24.11
CA VAL A 42 6.89 -21.49 25.10
C VAL A 42 8.28 -22.12 25.19
N SER A 43 8.38 -23.45 25.20
CA SER A 43 9.67 -24.17 25.21
C SER A 43 10.49 -23.90 23.94
N TRP A 44 9.84 -23.79 22.77
CA TRP A 44 10.47 -23.40 21.51
C TRP A 44 11.08 -21.98 21.55
N GLU A 45 10.30 -20.99 22.02
CA GLU A 45 10.76 -19.60 22.15
C GLU A 45 11.91 -19.45 23.16
N LEU A 46 12.01 -20.33 24.16
CA LEU A 46 13.17 -20.40 25.07
C LEU A 46 14.38 -21.12 24.47
N LEU A 47 14.19 -22.00 23.47
CA LEU A 47 15.23 -22.82 22.87
C LEU A 47 16.04 -22.05 21.81
N HIS A 48 15.35 -21.30 20.95
CA HIS A 48 15.94 -20.52 19.85
C HIS A 48 17.07 -19.57 20.32
N PRO A 49 16.85 -18.62 21.25
CA PRO A 49 17.89 -17.67 21.65
C PRO A 49 19.09 -18.35 22.31
N LYS A 50 18.90 -19.51 22.96
CA LYS A 50 20.00 -20.29 23.57
C LYS A 50 20.88 -20.96 22.52
N TYR A 51 20.31 -21.33 21.38
CA TYR A 51 21.07 -21.85 20.25
C TYR A 51 21.86 -20.72 19.55
N ASP A 52 21.26 -19.54 19.38
CA ASP A 52 21.96 -18.39 18.81
C ASP A 52 23.16 -17.97 19.67
N GLU A 53 22.98 -17.86 20.99
CA GLU A 53 24.05 -17.57 21.95
C GLU A 53 25.15 -18.65 21.92
N LEU A 54 24.76 -19.93 21.82
CA LEU A 54 25.70 -21.05 21.69
C LEU A 54 26.50 -20.98 20.39
N LYS A 55 25.88 -20.59 19.28
CA LYS A 55 26.54 -20.42 17.98
C LYS A 55 27.57 -19.31 18.04
N VAL A 56 27.22 -18.14 18.60
CA VAL A 56 28.14 -17.01 18.77
C VAL A 56 29.37 -17.41 19.60
N ILE A 57 29.18 -17.96 20.80
CA ILE A 57 30.32 -18.33 21.66
C ILE A 57 31.15 -19.48 21.06
N SER A 58 30.53 -20.37 20.27
CA SER A 58 31.28 -21.43 19.59
C SER A 58 32.15 -20.88 18.45
N SER A 59 31.70 -19.87 17.71
CA SER A 59 32.51 -19.17 16.71
C SER A 59 33.70 -18.44 17.36
N GLU A 60 33.46 -17.68 18.44
CA GLU A 60 34.53 -16.99 19.18
C GLU A 60 35.59 -17.95 19.74
N ILE A 61 35.18 -19.16 20.16
CA ILE A 61 36.12 -20.20 20.62
C ILE A 61 36.91 -20.79 19.46
N TYR A 62 36.27 -20.99 18.30
CA TYR A 62 36.95 -21.47 17.10
C TYR A 62 38.04 -20.47 16.65
N GLU A 63 37.72 -19.18 16.57
CA GLU A 63 38.68 -18.11 16.28
C GLU A 63 39.87 -18.12 17.24
N LEU A 64 39.61 -18.21 18.56
CA LEU A 64 40.66 -18.29 19.58
C LEU A 64 41.45 -19.61 19.58
N MET A 65 40.97 -20.65 18.90
CA MET A 65 41.65 -21.94 18.76
C MET A 65 42.57 -22.00 17.53
N LEU A 66 42.33 -21.19 16.48
CA LEU A 66 43.16 -21.14 15.26
C LEU A 66 44.64 -20.87 15.55
N ASP A 67 44.94 -20.02 16.53
CA ASP A 67 46.31 -19.64 16.88
C ASP A 67 47.06 -20.69 17.72
N GLN A 68 46.37 -21.68 18.30
CA GLN A 68 46.91 -22.47 19.43
C GLN A 68 46.61 -23.98 19.39
N SER A 69 45.84 -24.47 18.41
CA SER A 69 45.34 -25.86 18.37
C SER A 69 45.73 -26.57 17.08
N SER A 70 45.78 -27.91 17.08
CA SER A 70 46.03 -28.66 15.85
C SER A 70 44.79 -28.69 14.94
N GLU A 71 44.98 -29.00 13.65
CA GLU A 71 43.87 -29.24 12.71
C GLU A 71 42.90 -30.33 13.21
N GLN A 72 43.41 -31.34 13.92
CA GLN A 72 42.61 -32.40 14.51
C GLN A 72 41.73 -31.89 15.67
N ASP A 73 42.25 -30.98 16.50
CA ASP A 73 41.48 -30.34 17.58
C ASP A 73 40.42 -29.38 17.03
N LEU A 74 40.73 -28.65 15.96
CA LEU A 74 39.80 -27.77 15.26
C LEU A 74 38.66 -28.57 14.61
N SER A 75 38.98 -29.68 13.94
CA SER A 75 37.97 -30.59 13.36
C SER A 75 37.06 -31.17 14.44
N ALA A 76 37.62 -31.64 15.56
CA ALA A 76 36.85 -32.18 16.68
C ALA A 76 35.93 -31.13 17.32
N GLU A 77 36.33 -29.86 17.36
CA GLU A 77 35.48 -28.76 17.84
C GLU A 77 34.34 -28.44 16.86
N VAL A 78 34.58 -28.48 15.55
CA VAL A 78 33.53 -28.33 14.53
C VAL A 78 32.50 -29.46 14.68
N ASP A 79 32.95 -30.72 14.71
CA ASP A 79 32.07 -31.89 14.92
C ASP A 79 31.26 -31.76 16.22
N ALA A 80 31.90 -31.32 17.31
CA ALA A 80 31.22 -31.11 18.59
C ALA A 80 30.12 -30.03 18.49
N CYS A 81 30.36 -28.94 17.76
CA CYS A 81 29.34 -27.90 17.52
C CYS A 81 28.20 -28.43 16.63
N ASP A 82 28.52 -29.24 15.64
CA ASP A 82 27.57 -29.82 14.69
C ASP A 82 26.53 -30.72 15.37
N THR A 83 26.89 -31.41 16.46
CA THR A 83 25.91 -32.18 17.26
C THR A 83 24.77 -31.32 17.80
N TYR A 84 25.05 -30.10 18.26
CA TYR A 84 24.04 -29.16 18.76
C TYR A 84 23.23 -28.55 17.61
N SER A 85 23.87 -28.26 16.48
CA SER A 85 23.21 -27.79 15.24
C SER A 85 22.18 -28.81 14.74
N ARG A 86 22.57 -30.09 14.64
CA ARG A 86 21.69 -31.19 14.22
C ARG A 86 20.53 -31.38 15.21
N LYS A 87 20.79 -31.31 16.53
CA LYS A 87 19.73 -31.38 17.55
C LYS A 87 18.74 -30.20 17.42
N PHE A 88 19.22 -28.96 17.30
CA PHE A 88 18.35 -27.79 17.13
C PHE A 88 17.48 -27.89 15.86
N LEU A 89 18.06 -28.25 14.71
CA LEU A 89 17.32 -28.40 13.46
C LEU A 89 16.25 -29.51 13.53
N SER A 90 16.54 -30.64 14.18
CA SER A 90 15.56 -31.71 14.40
C SER A 90 14.35 -31.24 15.22
N LEU A 91 14.60 -30.50 16.31
CA LEU A 91 13.53 -29.94 17.15
C LEU A 91 12.75 -28.83 16.43
N ARG A 92 13.43 -28.04 15.60
CA ARG A 92 12.78 -27.03 14.73
C ARG A 92 11.77 -27.66 13.78
N LEU A 93 12.19 -28.68 13.04
CA LEU A 93 11.31 -29.37 12.09
C LEU A 93 10.15 -30.07 12.83
N SER A 94 10.40 -30.60 14.03
CA SER A 94 9.37 -31.20 14.88
C SER A 94 8.34 -30.15 15.35
N TYR A 95 8.81 -28.96 15.75
CA TYR A 95 7.97 -27.81 16.12
C TYR A 95 7.10 -27.33 14.95
N GLU A 96 7.72 -27.05 13.80
CA GLU A 96 7.05 -26.56 12.60
C GLU A 96 5.97 -27.56 12.12
N ASN A 97 6.28 -28.86 12.15
CA ASN A 97 5.31 -29.93 11.84
C ASN A 97 4.13 -29.97 12.82
N LEU A 98 4.36 -29.76 14.12
CA LEU A 98 3.29 -29.75 15.12
C LEU A 98 2.37 -28.53 14.95
N VAL A 99 2.95 -27.34 14.76
CA VAL A 99 2.21 -26.10 14.47
C VAL A 99 1.40 -26.25 13.18
N ASN A 100 1.93 -26.91 12.16
CA ASN A 100 1.20 -27.17 10.92
C ASN A 100 0.08 -28.21 11.11
N LYS A 101 0.29 -29.28 11.89
CA LYS A 101 -0.78 -30.23 12.25
C LYS A 101 -1.92 -29.56 13.01
N GLN A 102 -1.65 -28.65 13.94
CA GLN A 102 -2.70 -27.90 14.65
C GLN A 102 -3.56 -27.06 13.69
N LYS A 103 -2.95 -26.40 12.71
CA LYS A 103 -3.66 -25.63 11.66
C LYS A 103 -4.59 -26.52 10.82
N LEU A 104 -4.25 -27.79 10.61
CA LEU A 104 -5.07 -28.76 9.87
C LEU A 104 -6.25 -29.31 10.68
N VAL A 105 -6.05 -29.63 11.96
CA VAL A 105 -7.12 -30.22 12.80
C VAL A 105 -8.26 -29.22 13.05
N SER A 106 -7.95 -27.93 13.21
CA SER A 106 -8.97 -26.88 13.42
C SER A 106 -9.84 -26.57 12.19
N VAL A 107 -9.66 -27.28 11.06
CA VAL A 107 -10.44 -27.12 9.82
C VAL A 107 -11.53 -28.20 9.68
N LYS A 108 -11.47 -29.30 10.44
CA LYS A 108 -12.47 -30.39 10.40
C LYS A 108 -13.45 -30.32 11.57
N GLY A 109 -14.27 -29.27 11.56
CA GLY A 109 -15.47 -29.17 12.39
C GLY A 109 -16.68 -28.93 11.49
N ASP A 110 -17.61 -29.88 11.55
CA ASP A 110 -18.88 -29.99 10.80
C ASP A 110 -18.83 -30.52 9.35
N ASP A 111 -19.80 -31.38 9.06
CA ASP A 111 -20.09 -32.17 7.84
C ASP A 111 -19.04 -33.22 7.36
N GLY A 112 -19.54 -34.40 6.94
CA GLY A 112 -18.77 -35.66 6.88
C GLY A 112 -18.63 -36.36 5.52
N GLU A 113 -18.00 -37.54 5.59
CA GLU A 113 -17.79 -38.58 4.54
C GLU A 113 -16.87 -38.25 3.34
N THR A 114 -15.59 -38.68 3.36
CA THR A 114 -14.95 -39.85 2.64
C THR A 114 -14.70 -39.65 1.12
N VAL A 115 -13.56 -39.99 0.47
CA VAL A 115 -12.35 -40.82 0.75
C VAL A 115 -11.05 -40.16 0.21
N SER A 116 -9.89 -40.59 0.74
CA SER A 116 -8.48 -40.23 0.46
C SER A 116 -7.91 -40.25 -0.97
N SER A 117 -6.96 -39.34 -1.23
CA SER A 117 -5.51 -39.61 -1.52
C SER A 117 -4.75 -38.26 -1.69
N GLN A 118 -3.80 -37.83 -0.83
CA GLN A 118 -2.35 -38.15 -0.81
C GLN A 118 -1.63 -37.87 -2.16
N LEU A 119 -0.51 -37.13 -2.27
CA LEU A 119 0.44 -36.50 -1.31
C LEU A 119 1.35 -35.46 -2.03
N SER A 120 1.86 -34.43 -1.30
CA SER A 120 3.02 -33.56 -1.67
C SER A 120 2.87 -32.64 -2.92
N ALA A 121 3.54 -31.49 -3.13
CA ALA A 121 4.28 -30.52 -2.30
C ALA A 121 4.72 -29.34 -3.24
N ASN A 122 5.02 -28.09 -2.84
CA ASN A 122 4.74 -27.30 -1.62
C ASN A 122 5.49 -25.93 -1.72
N GLU A 123 4.81 -24.77 -1.65
CA GLU A 123 5.42 -23.55 -1.06
C GLU A 123 4.47 -22.44 -0.52
N ASN A 124 5.11 -21.42 0.09
CA ASN A 124 4.64 -20.06 0.39
C ASN A 124 3.73 -19.71 1.61
N SER A 125 4.42 -19.35 2.70
CA SER A 125 4.27 -18.07 3.43
C SER A 125 2.92 -17.78 4.13
N SER A 126 2.76 -18.27 5.37
CA SER A 126 1.63 -17.89 6.23
C SER A 126 1.83 -16.56 6.97
N ARG A 127 1.76 -15.43 6.23
CA ARG A 127 1.33 -14.15 6.82
C ARG A 127 -0.08 -14.32 7.42
N ARG A 128 -0.43 -13.58 8.48
CA ARG A 128 -1.74 -13.69 9.16
C ARG A 128 -2.90 -13.50 8.17
N LYS A 129 -3.55 -14.59 7.75
CA LYS A 129 -4.69 -14.56 6.83
C LYS A 129 -5.97 -14.18 7.60
N PHE A 130 -6.26 -12.88 7.66
CA PHE A 130 -7.64 -12.42 7.87
C PHE A 130 -8.54 -13.12 6.83
N ARG A 131 -9.74 -13.57 7.22
CA ARG A 131 -10.76 -14.04 6.24
C ARG A 131 -11.37 -12.83 5.53
N LEU A 132 -10.56 -12.22 4.66
CA LEU A 132 -11.00 -11.24 3.68
C LEU A 132 -11.99 -11.92 2.72
N PRO A 133 -12.93 -11.17 2.10
CA PRO A 133 -13.70 -11.68 0.97
C PRO A 133 -12.76 -12.29 -0.08
N LYS A 134 -13.19 -13.40 -0.71
CA LYS A 134 -12.42 -14.00 -1.80
C LYS A 134 -12.19 -12.94 -2.88
N ILE A 135 -10.93 -12.69 -3.21
CA ILE A 135 -10.58 -11.73 -4.25
C ILE A 135 -10.91 -12.38 -5.60
N GLU A 136 -12.04 -12.02 -6.18
CA GLU A 136 -12.41 -12.43 -7.53
C GLU A 136 -11.50 -11.73 -8.55
N PHE A 137 -11.11 -12.46 -9.61
CA PHE A 137 -10.36 -11.86 -10.72
C PHE A 137 -11.21 -10.80 -11.42
N LYS A 138 -10.63 -9.61 -11.64
CA LYS A 138 -11.21 -8.64 -12.56
C LYS A 138 -11.16 -9.24 -13.96
N ARG A 139 -12.33 -9.64 -14.47
CA ARG A 139 -12.43 -10.27 -15.79
C ARG A 139 -11.94 -9.34 -16.89
N TYR A 140 -11.04 -9.85 -17.73
CA TYR A 140 -10.37 -9.09 -18.78
C TYR A 140 -11.03 -9.26 -20.15
N ASP A 141 -11.26 -8.15 -20.84
CA ASP A 141 -11.99 -8.07 -22.12
C ASP A 141 -11.06 -7.90 -23.35
N GLY A 142 -9.75 -7.70 -23.13
CA GLY A 142 -8.81 -7.31 -24.19
C GLY A 142 -8.69 -5.79 -24.38
N ASN A 143 -9.18 -4.98 -23.44
CA ASN A 143 -9.01 -3.53 -23.46
C ASN A 143 -7.61 -3.13 -22.98
N ILE A 144 -6.90 -2.36 -23.80
CA ILE A 144 -5.53 -1.88 -23.53
C ILE A 144 -5.46 -1.11 -22.20
N LYS A 145 -6.46 -0.24 -21.90
CA LYS A 145 -6.56 0.52 -20.63
C LYS A 145 -6.60 -0.34 -19.38
N ARG A 146 -7.10 -1.57 -19.52
CA ARG A 146 -7.31 -2.51 -18.43
C ARG A 146 -6.19 -3.54 -18.34
N CYS A 147 -5.22 -3.51 -19.25
CA CYS A 147 -4.12 -4.46 -19.30
C CYS A 147 -3.22 -4.35 -18.06
N LEU A 148 -2.79 -3.14 -17.67
CA LEU A 148 -2.01 -2.93 -16.44
C LEU A 148 -2.71 -3.45 -15.17
N PRO A 149 -3.96 -3.04 -14.83
CA PRO A 149 -4.67 -3.60 -13.67
C PRO A 149 -4.91 -5.11 -13.73
N PHE A 150 -5.13 -5.67 -14.92
CA PHE A 150 -5.29 -7.11 -15.10
C PHE A 150 -3.98 -7.86 -14.84
N TRP A 151 -2.89 -7.44 -15.49
CA TRP A 151 -1.60 -8.08 -15.36
C TRP A 151 -1.07 -7.99 -13.93
N ALA A 152 -1.25 -6.85 -13.24
CA ALA A 152 -0.91 -6.72 -11.82
C ALA A 152 -1.65 -7.71 -10.89
N GLN A 153 -2.81 -8.25 -11.29
CA GLN A 153 -3.51 -9.32 -10.59
C GLN A 153 -3.05 -10.70 -11.05
N PHE A 154 -3.01 -10.94 -12.36
CA PHE A 154 -2.71 -12.25 -12.95
C PHE A 154 -1.24 -12.67 -12.83
N LYS A 155 -0.32 -11.69 -12.75
CA LYS A 155 1.13 -11.90 -12.58
C LYS A 155 1.46 -12.87 -11.43
N LYS A 156 0.67 -12.86 -10.34
CA LYS A 156 0.84 -13.79 -9.22
C LYS A 156 0.57 -15.26 -9.55
N ILE A 157 -0.33 -15.57 -10.49
CA ILE A 157 -0.53 -16.94 -11.00
C ILE A 157 0.56 -17.27 -12.01
N HIS A 158 0.89 -16.32 -12.88
CA HIS A 158 1.91 -16.51 -13.92
C HIS A 158 3.28 -16.87 -13.32
N GLU A 159 3.72 -16.13 -12.30
CA GLU A 159 4.97 -16.34 -11.57
C GLU A 159 4.93 -17.51 -10.55
N ASP A 160 3.78 -18.12 -10.30
CA ASP A 160 3.67 -19.24 -9.33
C ASP A 160 4.22 -20.53 -9.94
N SER A 161 5.26 -21.11 -9.34
CA SER A 161 5.86 -22.37 -9.78
C SER A 161 5.03 -23.61 -9.43
N ASP A 162 4.12 -23.49 -8.47
CA ASP A 162 3.39 -24.63 -7.90
C ASP A 162 2.11 -24.96 -8.68
N ILE A 163 1.73 -24.11 -9.64
CA ILE A 163 0.54 -24.25 -10.48
C ILE A 163 0.97 -24.80 -11.86
N ASP A 164 0.37 -25.89 -12.31
CA ASP A 164 0.64 -26.48 -13.63
C ASP A 164 0.26 -25.51 -14.77
N GLU A 165 0.97 -25.58 -15.89
CA GLU A 165 0.70 -24.74 -17.07
C GLU A 165 -0.74 -24.92 -17.60
N CYS A 166 -1.33 -26.12 -17.50
CA CYS A 166 -2.73 -26.35 -17.88
C CYS A 166 -3.70 -25.65 -16.93
N ASP A 167 -3.45 -25.70 -15.62
CA ASP A 167 -4.24 -24.99 -14.61
C ASP A 167 -4.11 -23.47 -14.79
N LYS A 168 -2.91 -22.96 -15.12
CA LYS A 168 -2.71 -21.54 -15.48
C LYS A 168 -3.52 -21.13 -16.72
N ILE A 169 -3.65 -22.01 -17.73
CA ILE A 169 -4.55 -21.77 -18.87
C ILE A 169 -6.01 -21.72 -18.41
N GLU A 170 -6.45 -22.62 -17.52
CA GLU A 170 -7.84 -22.57 -17.00
C GLU A 170 -8.10 -21.30 -16.18
N TYR A 171 -7.17 -20.89 -15.31
CA TYR A 171 -7.29 -19.61 -14.59
C TYR A 171 -7.34 -18.42 -15.55
N LEU A 172 -6.59 -18.43 -16.65
CA LEU A 172 -6.61 -17.37 -17.67
C LEU A 172 -7.95 -17.35 -18.44
N ILE A 173 -8.50 -18.53 -18.73
CA ILE A 173 -9.85 -18.73 -19.27
C ILE A 173 -10.89 -18.12 -18.30
N GLN A 174 -10.85 -18.45 -17.01
CA GLN A 174 -11.76 -17.91 -15.99
C GLN A 174 -11.59 -16.39 -15.79
N ALA A 175 -10.36 -15.89 -15.91
CA ALA A 175 -10.02 -14.47 -15.77
C ALA A 175 -10.34 -13.62 -17.03
N THR A 176 -10.83 -14.21 -18.12
CA THR A 176 -11.26 -13.46 -19.32
C THR A 176 -12.80 -13.41 -19.47
N VAL A 177 -13.30 -12.30 -20.01
CA VAL A 177 -14.74 -12.09 -20.25
C VAL A 177 -15.20 -12.99 -21.41
N VAL A 178 -16.22 -13.81 -21.19
CA VAL A 178 -16.83 -14.68 -22.21
C VAL A 178 -17.19 -13.88 -23.47
N LYS A 179 -16.88 -14.41 -24.66
CA LYS A 179 -17.02 -13.76 -26.00
C LYS A 179 -16.15 -12.50 -26.24
N SER A 180 -15.24 -12.13 -25.33
CA SER A 180 -14.32 -11.00 -25.54
C SER A 180 -13.15 -11.32 -26.46
N ARG A 181 -12.42 -10.29 -26.89
CA ARG A 181 -11.21 -10.44 -27.73
C ARG A 181 -10.07 -11.15 -27.01
N ALA A 182 -9.95 -10.98 -25.69
CA ALA A 182 -8.98 -11.71 -24.89
C ALA A 182 -9.36 -13.19 -24.79
N ARG A 183 -10.63 -13.49 -24.47
CA ARG A 183 -11.14 -14.86 -24.37
C ARG A 183 -10.96 -15.64 -25.68
N GLN A 184 -11.32 -15.04 -26.82
CA GLN A 184 -11.14 -15.64 -28.15
C GLN A 184 -9.67 -15.95 -28.47
N LEU A 185 -8.73 -15.16 -27.96
CA LEU A 185 -7.30 -15.41 -28.16
C LEU A 185 -6.82 -16.56 -27.27
N VAL A 186 -7.22 -16.58 -26.00
CA VAL A 186 -6.86 -17.68 -25.07
C VAL A 186 -7.44 -19.03 -25.56
N GLU A 187 -8.70 -19.05 -25.97
CA GLU A 187 -9.37 -20.25 -26.52
C GLU A 187 -8.90 -20.64 -27.94
N SER A 188 -8.08 -19.81 -28.62
CA SER A 188 -7.54 -20.18 -29.95
C SER A 188 -6.39 -21.17 -29.88
N PHE A 189 -5.83 -21.40 -28.69
CA PHE A 189 -4.78 -22.39 -28.44
C PHE A 189 -5.39 -23.62 -27.74
N PRO A 190 -4.99 -24.85 -28.10
CA PRO A 190 -5.33 -26.03 -27.32
C PRO A 190 -4.80 -25.91 -25.88
N ALA A 191 -5.66 -26.19 -24.89
CA ALA A 191 -5.32 -26.21 -23.47
C ALA A 191 -4.37 -27.37 -23.16
N MET A 192 -3.09 -27.11 -23.30
CA MET A 192 -1.97 -28.04 -23.14
C MET A 192 -0.79 -27.24 -22.63
N ALA A 193 -0.08 -27.76 -21.63
CA ALA A 193 1.04 -27.14 -20.93
C ALA A 193 1.94 -26.27 -21.85
N GLY A 194 2.63 -26.91 -22.81
CA GLY A 194 3.54 -26.23 -23.76
C GLY A 194 2.94 -25.21 -24.73
N ASN A 195 1.66 -24.81 -24.59
CA ASN A 195 1.07 -23.65 -25.24
C ASN A 195 0.87 -22.45 -24.29
N TYR A 196 1.04 -22.60 -22.97
CA TYR A 196 0.81 -21.53 -21.99
C TYR A 196 1.63 -20.27 -22.31
N GLU A 197 2.95 -20.40 -22.45
CA GLU A 197 3.82 -19.28 -22.81
C GLU A 197 3.43 -18.63 -24.15
N LYS A 198 3.03 -19.42 -25.15
CA LYS A 198 2.55 -18.90 -26.44
C LYS A 198 1.28 -18.07 -26.31
N ILE A 199 0.39 -18.43 -25.38
CA ILE A 199 -0.83 -17.66 -25.08
C ILE A 199 -0.47 -16.35 -24.39
N ILE A 200 0.47 -16.38 -23.43
CA ILE A 200 0.96 -15.19 -22.72
C ILE A 200 1.66 -14.22 -23.69
N ASP A 201 2.58 -14.70 -24.52
CA ASP A 201 3.24 -13.93 -25.59
C ASP A 201 2.21 -13.28 -26.53
N SER A 202 1.21 -14.05 -26.96
CA SER A 202 0.15 -13.55 -27.85
C SER A 202 -0.72 -12.50 -27.15
N MET A 203 -1.01 -12.65 -25.85
CA MET A 203 -1.69 -11.62 -25.06
C MET A 203 -0.86 -10.35 -24.89
N GLN A 204 0.43 -10.47 -24.54
CA GLN A 204 1.32 -9.33 -24.37
C GLN A 204 1.52 -8.58 -25.69
N SER A 205 1.83 -9.29 -26.78
CA SER A 205 1.99 -8.73 -28.12
C SER A 205 0.73 -7.99 -28.63
N ARG A 206 -0.48 -8.50 -28.31
CA ARG A 206 -1.74 -7.94 -28.82
C ARG A 206 -2.39 -6.90 -27.92
N PHE A 207 -2.20 -6.98 -26.60
CA PHE A 207 -2.89 -6.13 -25.63
C PHE A 207 -1.94 -5.47 -24.61
N GLY A 208 -0.80 -6.11 -24.30
CA GLY A 208 0.26 -5.62 -23.41
C GLY A 208 1.18 -4.55 -24.01
N ARG A 209 0.95 -4.15 -25.26
CA ARG A 209 1.59 -3.05 -26.02
C ARG A 209 1.78 -1.77 -25.19
N GLU A 210 2.96 -1.58 -24.61
CA GLU A 210 3.29 -0.41 -23.76
C GLU A 210 3.17 0.91 -24.55
N ASP A 211 3.58 0.92 -25.82
CA ASP A 211 3.43 2.05 -26.75
C ASP A 211 1.99 2.58 -26.82
N LEU A 212 1.03 1.65 -26.97
CA LEU A 212 -0.39 2.00 -27.02
C LEU A 212 -0.96 2.34 -25.64
N GLN A 213 -0.46 1.73 -24.56
CA GLN A 213 -0.90 2.06 -23.20
C GLN A 213 -0.51 3.50 -22.86
N ILE A 214 0.74 3.88 -23.13
CA ILE A 214 1.25 5.25 -23.06
C ILE A 214 0.36 6.21 -23.85
N GLU A 215 0.15 5.93 -25.14
CA GLU A 215 -0.66 6.78 -26.02
C GLU A 215 -2.08 6.98 -25.47
N VAL A 216 -2.66 5.92 -24.92
CA VAL A 216 -4.01 5.94 -24.37
C VAL A 216 -4.11 6.76 -23.09
N TYR A 217 -3.18 6.64 -22.13
CA TYR A 217 -3.17 7.46 -20.92
C TYR A 217 -2.88 8.94 -21.24
N VAL A 218 -1.94 9.22 -22.15
CA VAL A 218 -1.69 10.59 -22.64
C VAL A 218 -2.95 11.18 -23.29
N ARG A 219 -3.65 10.43 -24.14
CA ARG A 219 -4.92 10.88 -24.75
C ARG A 219 -6.03 11.09 -23.73
N GLU A 220 -6.11 10.30 -22.66
CA GLU A 220 -7.07 10.52 -21.57
C GLU A 220 -6.75 11.78 -20.77
N LEU A 221 -5.48 12.00 -20.42
CA LEU A 221 -5.01 13.19 -19.71
C LEU A 221 -5.25 14.46 -20.54
N LEU A 222 -4.87 14.47 -21.82
CA LEU A 222 -5.15 15.58 -22.73
C LEU A 222 -6.65 15.84 -22.88
N LYS A 223 -7.48 14.79 -22.98
CA LYS A 223 -8.93 14.94 -23.05
C LYS A 223 -9.51 15.51 -21.75
N LEU A 224 -9.01 15.11 -20.59
CA LEU A 224 -9.39 15.66 -19.28
C LEU A 224 -9.06 17.16 -19.21
N ILE A 225 -7.82 17.51 -19.54
CA ILE A 225 -7.28 18.88 -19.56
C ILE A 225 -8.09 19.77 -20.51
N LEU A 226 -8.27 19.36 -21.77
CA LEU A 226 -9.00 20.13 -22.78
C LEU A 226 -10.48 20.29 -22.45
N ASN A 227 -11.12 19.25 -21.90
CA ASN A 227 -12.51 19.35 -21.45
C ASN A 227 -12.62 20.35 -20.29
N ASN A 228 -11.74 20.28 -19.29
CA ASN A 228 -11.82 21.20 -18.16
C ASN A 228 -11.43 22.64 -18.53
N ALA A 229 -10.45 22.83 -19.42
CA ALA A 229 -10.04 24.14 -19.93
C ALA A 229 -11.18 24.84 -20.68
N ASN A 230 -11.84 24.14 -21.61
CA ASN A 230 -12.83 24.73 -22.52
C ASN A 230 -14.29 24.67 -22.02
N SER A 231 -14.61 23.83 -21.02
CA SER A 231 -15.98 23.73 -20.49
C SER A 231 -16.37 24.98 -19.69
N GLN A 232 -17.60 25.46 -19.94
CA GLN A 232 -18.28 26.48 -19.13
C GLN A 232 -18.58 25.97 -17.71
N GLN A 233 -18.88 24.68 -17.58
CA GLN A 233 -18.99 24.00 -16.29
C GLN A 233 -17.64 23.36 -15.96
N LYS A 234 -16.85 24.04 -15.12
CA LYS A 234 -15.61 23.49 -14.59
C LYS A 234 -15.90 22.30 -13.68
N MET A 235 -15.00 21.34 -13.66
CA MET A 235 -15.03 20.27 -12.67
C MET A 235 -14.72 20.82 -11.28
N ASP A 236 -15.29 20.14 -10.28
CA ASP A 236 -14.86 20.25 -8.89
C ASP A 236 -13.34 20.00 -8.74
N LEU A 237 -12.68 20.73 -7.83
CA LEU A 237 -11.23 20.73 -7.71
C LEU A 237 -10.68 19.38 -7.24
N CYS A 238 -11.32 18.76 -6.24
CA CYS A 238 -10.96 17.42 -5.76
C CYS A 238 -11.02 16.41 -6.92
N THR A 239 -12.15 16.41 -7.64
CA THR A 239 -12.40 15.50 -8.76
C THR A 239 -11.46 15.74 -9.95
N LEU A 240 -10.98 16.97 -10.14
CA LEU A 240 -9.99 17.32 -11.17
C LEU A 240 -8.60 16.81 -10.77
N TYR A 241 -8.16 17.14 -9.55
CA TYR A 241 -6.89 16.71 -8.98
C TYR A 241 -6.73 15.20 -9.00
N ASP A 242 -7.69 14.45 -8.44
CA ASP A 242 -7.66 12.98 -8.35
C ASP A 242 -7.48 12.34 -9.73
N LYS A 243 -8.15 12.88 -10.76
CA LYS A 243 -8.07 12.34 -12.12
C LYS A 243 -6.76 12.69 -12.83
N ILE A 244 -6.23 13.91 -12.63
CA ILE A 244 -4.92 14.29 -13.17
C ILE A 244 -3.84 13.41 -12.52
N GLU A 245 -3.85 13.30 -11.19
CA GLU A 245 -2.91 12.47 -10.45
C GLU A 245 -2.99 10.98 -10.83
N THR A 246 -4.21 10.44 -10.99
CA THR A 246 -4.41 9.05 -11.46
C THR A 246 -3.75 8.79 -12.81
N GLN A 247 -3.82 9.74 -13.75
CA GLN A 247 -3.23 9.61 -15.08
C GLN A 247 -1.71 9.76 -15.04
N ILE A 248 -1.17 10.69 -14.24
CA ILE A 248 0.27 10.83 -14.03
C ILE A 248 0.86 9.55 -13.43
N ARG A 249 0.28 9.02 -12.33
CA ARG A 249 0.74 7.76 -11.71
C ARG A 249 0.69 6.56 -12.64
N ALA A 250 -0.28 6.52 -13.57
CA ALA A 250 -0.35 5.47 -14.59
C ALA A 250 0.79 5.58 -15.64
N LEU A 251 1.16 6.80 -16.03
CA LEU A 251 2.30 7.07 -16.91
C LEU A 251 3.65 6.76 -16.22
N GLU A 252 3.79 7.10 -14.94
CA GLU A 252 4.96 6.75 -14.12
C GLU A 252 5.16 5.23 -14.01
N THR A 253 4.05 4.48 -13.86
CA THR A 253 4.07 3.00 -13.87
C THR A 253 4.59 2.42 -15.18
N LEU A 254 4.47 3.16 -16.30
CA LEU A 254 5.00 2.81 -17.62
C LEU A 254 6.39 3.42 -17.90
N GLY A 255 7.09 3.91 -16.87
CA GLY A 255 8.44 4.49 -17.00
C GLY A 255 8.49 5.92 -17.56
N ILE A 256 7.33 6.54 -17.82
CA ILE A 256 7.21 7.97 -18.12
C ILE A 256 7.14 8.71 -16.79
N THR A 257 8.31 8.93 -16.23
CA THR A 257 8.51 9.66 -14.98
C THR A 257 8.28 11.16 -15.17
N SER A 258 7.88 11.84 -14.09
CA SER A 258 7.49 13.26 -14.12
C SER A 258 8.57 14.14 -14.75
N ASP A 259 9.84 13.99 -14.35
CA ASP A 259 11.02 14.69 -14.89
C ASP A 259 11.03 14.77 -16.43
N LYS A 260 10.87 13.62 -17.11
CA LYS A 260 10.90 13.52 -18.58
C LYS A 260 9.79 14.28 -19.30
N CYS A 261 8.70 14.62 -18.59
CA CYS A 261 7.48 15.16 -19.18
C CYS A 261 6.96 16.44 -18.50
N SER A 262 7.53 16.87 -17.36
CA SER A 262 7.12 18.06 -16.62
C SER A 262 7.07 19.30 -17.49
N ALA A 263 8.04 19.45 -18.41
CA ALA A 263 8.09 20.55 -19.36
C ALA A 263 6.86 20.69 -20.26
N MET A 264 6.22 19.57 -20.61
CA MET A 264 5.00 19.54 -21.41
C MET A 264 3.75 19.52 -20.51
N LEU A 265 3.77 18.75 -19.43
CA LEU A 265 2.62 18.52 -18.56
C LEU A 265 2.29 19.73 -17.68
N PHE A 266 3.29 20.48 -17.18
CA PHE A 266 3.09 21.68 -16.37
C PHE A 266 2.18 22.73 -17.06
N PRO A 267 2.51 23.26 -18.26
CA PRO A 267 1.67 24.29 -18.90
C PRO A 267 0.30 23.76 -19.30
N LEU A 268 0.19 22.47 -19.65
CA LEU A 268 -1.10 21.84 -19.95
C LEU A 268 -2.00 21.78 -18.72
N ILE A 269 -1.47 21.33 -17.58
CA ILE A 269 -2.22 21.25 -16.32
C ILE A 269 -2.55 22.65 -15.79
N GLU A 270 -1.60 23.60 -15.82
CA GLU A 270 -1.84 24.99 -15.43
C GLU A 270 -2.99 25.61 -16.27
N SER A 271 -3.00 25.39 -17.59
CA SER A 271 -4.04 25.92 -18.49
C SER A 271 -5.46 25.41 -18.21
N CYS A 272 -5.61 24.26 -17.52
CA CYS A 272 -6.93 23.72 -17.22
C CYS A 272 -7.55 24.28 -15.93
N LEU A 273 -6.79 25.04 -15.12
CA LEU A 273 -7.23 25.53 -13.83
C LEU A 273 -8.12 26.79 -13.94
N PRO A 274 -9.11 26.95 -13.04
CA PRO A 274 -9.86 28.20 -12.89
C PRO A 274 -8.95 29.41 -12.58
N HIS A 275 -9.27 30.58 -13.15
CA HIS A 275 -8.50 31.83 -12.94
C HIS A 275 -8.33 32.25 -11.48
N GLU A 276 -9.25 31.86 -10.58
CA GLU A 276 -9.10 32.14 -9.15
C GLU A 276 -7.95 31.33 -8.54
N LEU A 277 -7.91 30.02 -8.82
CA LEU A 277 -6.84 29.13 -8.36
C LEU A 277 -5.49 29.52 -8.97
N LEU A 278 -5.45 29.93 -10.24
CA LEU A 278 -4.23 30.48 -10.85
C LEU A 278 -3.73 31.75 -10.13
N ARG A 279 -4.63 32.63 -9.69
CA ARG A 279 -4.25 33.82 -8.90
C ARG A 279 -3.76 33.48 -7.49
N VAL A 280 -4.20 32.38 -6.89
CA VAL A 280 -3.67 31.89 -5.60
C VAL A 280 -2.32 31.20 -5.81
N TRP A 281 -2.22 30.31 -6.81
CA TRP A 281 -0.99 29.64 -7.22
C TRP A 281 0.14 30.63 -7.43
N GLN A 282 -0.03 31.59 -8.35
CA GLN A 282 1.00 32.58 -8.71
C GLN A 282 1.47 33.42 -7.51
N ARG A 283 0.60 33.72 -6.53
CA ARG A 283 1.00 34.39 -5.26
C ARG A 283 1.80 33.46 -4.35
N SER A 284 1.41 32.19 -4.26
CA SER A 284 2.13 31.19 -3.46
C SER A 284 3.52 30.89 -4.01
N SER A 285 3.67 30.73 -5.34
CA SER A 285 4.96 30.48 -6.00
C SER A 285 5.93 31.65 -5.81
N GLN A 286 5.45 32.90 -5.87
CA GLN A 286 6.26 34.10 -5.57
C GLN A 286 6.78 34.12 -4.13
N THR A 287 6.00 33.62 -3.16
CA THR A 287 6.42 33.56 -1.75
C THR A 287 7.53 32.52 -1.54
N VAL A 288 7.45 31.37 -2.22
CA VAL A 288 8.48 30.32 -2.17
C VAL A 288 9.77 30.80 -2.83
N ASN A 289 9.69 31.39 -4.03
CA ASN A 289 10.86 31.86 -4.77
C ASN A 289 11.63 32.98 -4.05
N ASN A 290 10.93 33.85 -3.30
CA ASN A 290 11.56 34.96 -2.56
C ASN A 290 12.31 34.53 -1.28
N SER A 291 12.17 33.28 -0.85
CA SER A 291 12.88 32.75 0.33
C SER A 291 14.20 32.03 -0.01
N ALA A 292 14.42 31.72 -1.28
CA ALA A 292 15.63 31.07 -1.78
C ALA A 292 16.67 32.12 -2.22
N THR A 293 17.50 32.57 -1.27
CA THR A 293 18.69 33.40 -1.57
C THR A 293 19.82 32.55 -2.16
N THR A 294 19.58 31.95 -3.34
CA THR A 294 20.61 31.38 -4.21
C THR A 294 20.03 31.26 -5.62
N VAL A 295 20.82 31.63 -6.63
CA VAL A 295 20.46 31.44 -8.05
C VAL A 295 20.60 29.97 -8.39
N ALA A 296 19.58 29.18 -8.04
CA ALA A 296 19.34 27.87 -8.61
C ALA A 296 18.33 28.05 -9.75
N GLU A 297 18.67 27.51 -10.92
CA GLU A 297 17.74 27.41 -12.03
C GLU A 297 16.50 26.65 -11.54
N SER A 298 15.34 27.29 -11.54
CA SER A 298 14.10 26.65 -11.11
C SER A 298 13.74 25.61 -12.17
N ASN A 299 14.17 24.37 -11.94
CA ASN A 299 13.96 23.28 -12.88
C ASN A 299 12.47 23.16 -13.16
N LEU A 300 12.13 23.11 -14.44
CA LEU A 300 10.76 22.94 -14.92
C LEU A 300 10.16 21.60 -14.45
N GLU A 301 11.03 20.67 -14.07
CA GLU A 301 10.76 19.42 -13.35
C GLU A 301 10.10 19.67 -11.98
N ASP A 302 10.62 20.62 -11.19
CA ASP A 302 10.07 21.02 -9.90
C ASP A 302 8.74 21.79 -10.06
N CYS A 303 8.53 22.50 -11.17
CA CYS A 303 7.31 23.29 -11.39
C CYS A 303 6.04 22.42 -11.40
N LEU A 304 6.07 21.25 -12.06
CA LEU A 304 4.93 20.33 -12.05
C LEU A 304 4.69 19.75 -10.65
N THR A 305 5.75 19.32 -9.97
CA THR A 305 5.70 18.77 -8.61
C THR A 305 5.10 19.79 -7.63
N ASN A 306 5.59 21.03 -7.67
CA ASN A 306 5.08 22.13 -6.86
C ASN A 306 3.62 22.48 -7.18
N LEU A 307 3.21 22.43 -8.46
CA LEU A 307 1.81 22.66 -8.85
C LEU A 307 0.90 21.55 -8.31
N MET A 308 1.29 20.28 -8.41
CA MET A 308 0.53 19.16 -7.87
C MET A 308 0.42 19.22 -6.34
N LEU A 309 1.51 19.57 -5.63
CA LEU A 309 1.50 19.81 -4.18
C LEU A 309 0.59 20.98 -3.79
N PHE A 310 0.59 22.07 -4.57
CA PHE A 310 -0.33 23.19 -4.36
C PHE A 310 -1.79 22.76 -4.51
N LEU A 311 -2.13 22.04 -5.58
CA LEU A 311 -3.48 21.55 -5.81
C LEU A 311 -3.95 20.60 -4.70
N GLN A 312 -3.06 19.70 -4.23
CA GLN A 312 -3.33 18.82 -3.09
C GLN A 312 -3.65 19.61 -1.81
N ASN A 313 -2.89 20.67 -1.52
CA ASN A 313 -3.12 21.53 -0.37
C ASN A 313 -4.42 22.34 -0.49
N GLN A 314 -4.77 22.82 -1.69
CA GLN A 314 -6.07 23.46 -1.92
C GLN A 314 -7.24 22.48 -1.69
N VAL A 315 -7.14 21.25 -2.19
CA VAL A 315 -8.13 20.17 -1.94
C VAL A 315 -8.29 19.88 -0.44
N GLN A 316 -7.20 19.75 0.31
CA GLN A 316 -7.25 19.58 1.77
C GLN A 316 -7.84 20.80 2.48
N THR A 317 -7.55 22.01 2.00
CA THR A 317 -8.11 23.25 2.53
C THR A 317 -9.61 23.34 2.30
N GLU A 318 -10.11 22.98 1.11
CA GLU A 318 -11.55 22.91 0.82
C GLU A 318 -12.27 21.89 1.73
N GLN A 319 -11.67 20.71 1.95
CA GLN A 319 -12.18 19.71 2.88
C GLN A 319 -12.26 20.25 4.32
N HIS A 320 -11.22 20.93 4.80
CA HIS A 320 -11.19 21.54 6.13
C HIS A 320 -12.19 22.69 6.27
N ILE A 321 -12.38 23.51 5.23
CA ILE A 321 -13.41 24.56 5.18
C ILE A 321 -14.81 23.93 5.21
N SER A 322 -15.04 22.83 4.48
CA SER A 322 -16.31 22.10 4.51
C SER A 322 -16.61 21.58 5.92
N LEU A 323 -15.64 20.95 6.58
CA LEU A 323 -15.75 20.47 7.96
C LEU A 323 -16.06 21.62 8.94
N ALA A 324 -15.41 22.78 8.79
CA ALA A 324 -15.64 23.95 9.64
C ALA A 324 -16.98 24.66 9.33
N ALA A 325 -17.49 24.55 8.11
CA ALA A 325 -18.79 25.07 7.69
C ALA A 325 -19.96 24.18 8.14
N GLU A 326 -19.73 22.88 8.32
CA GLU A 326 -20.61 21.96 9.05
C GLU A 326 -20.66 22.31 10.55
N LYS A 327 -21.49 23.29 10.88
CA LYS A 327 -21.81 23.64 12.27
C LYS A 327 -22.22 22.39 13.05
N PHE A 328 -21.73 22.27 14.29
CA PHE A 328 -21.89 21.14 15.24
C PHE A 328 -23.34 20.71 15.57
N GLY A 329 -24.17 20.31 14.58
CA GLY A 329 -25.54 19.80 14.75
C GLY A 329 -26.59 20.77 15.34
N LEU A 330 -26.16 21.89 15.90
CA LEU A 330 -27.01 22.86 16.59
C LEU A 330 -27.70 23.80 15.59
N VAL A 331 -28.79 23.33 14.98
CA VAL A 331 -30.10 24.02 14.92
C VAL A 331 -31.10 23.11 14.19
N THR A 332 -32.23 22.84 14.85
CA THR A 332 -33.39 22.17 14.26
C THR A 332 -34.02 23.01 13.14
N VAL A 333 -34.15 22.41 11.96
CA VAL A 333 -35.12 22.67 10.88
C VAL A 333 -35.88 24.01 10.94
N GLN A 334 -35.50 24.95 10.07
CA GLN A 334 -36.47 25.69 9.26
C GLN A 334 -35.96 25.89 7.82
N LYS A 335 -36.53 25.15 6.87
CA LYS A 335 -36.36 25.44 5.44
C LYS A 335 -37.17 26.68 5.07
N LYS A 336 -36.52 27.83 4.93
CA LYS A 336 -37.00 28.93 4.09
C LYS A 336 -35.98 29.23 3.00
N LYS A 337 -36.42 29.13 1.74
CA LYS A 337 -35.69 29.63 0.58
C LYS A 337 -35.69 31.15 0.63
N GLU A 338 -34.54 31.77 0.77
CA GLU A 338 -34.35 33.16 0.33
C GLU A 338 -33.09 33.26 -0.55
N LYS A 339 -33.24 33.94 -1.68
CA LYS A 339 -32.13 34.24 -2.60
C LYS A 339 -31.39 35.45 -2.05
N ALA A 340 -30.17 35.27 -1.55
CA ALA A 340 -29.28 36.38 -1.23
C ALA A 340 -28.32 36.63 -2.40
N SER A 341 -28.44 37.78 -3.06
CA SER A 341 -27.44 38.28 -3.99
C SER A 341 -26.19 38.66 -3.21
N GLY A 342 -25.05 38.03 -3.49
CA GLY A 342 -23.81 38.22 -2.75
C GLY A 342 -23.17 39.58 -3.03
N VAL A 343 -23.41 40.57 -2.16
CA VAL A 343 -22.57 41.77 -2.09
C VAL A 343 -21.35 41.45 -1.24
N VAL A 344 -20.16 41.50 -1.85
CA VAL A 344 -18.89 41.35 -1.13
C VAL A 344 -18.65 42.61 -0.29
N LEU A 345 -18.75 42.45 1.04
CA LEU A 345 -18.42 43.52 1.99
C LEU A 345 -16.90 43.55 2.21
N GLY A 346 -16.21 44.45 1.50
CA GLY A 346 -14.82 44.79 1.78
C GLY A 346 -14.66 45.60 3.08
N ALA A 347 -13.44 45.61 3.63
CA ALA A 347 -13.13 46.16 4.97
C ALA A 347 -13.50 47.65 5.19
N MET A 348 -13.78 48.43 4.14
CA MET A 348 -14.28 49.81 4.25
C MET A 348 -15.69 49.91 4.84
N GLY A 349 -16.49 48.83 4.86
CA GLY A 349 -17.86 48.85 5.40
C GLY A 349 -17.96 48.93 6.93
N LEU A 350 -16.85 48.75 7.66
CA LEU A 350 -16.86 48.58 9.13
C LEU A 350 -16.82 49.89 9.94
N VAL A 351 -16.67 51.06 9.30
CA VAL A 351 -16.25 52.31 9.97
C VAL A 351 -17.43 53.22 10.40
N ASN A 352 -18.70 52.83 10.22
CA ASN A 352 -19.82 53.69 10.65
C ASN A 352 -21.01 52.97 11.32
N CYS A 353 -20.70 52.02 12.20
CA CYS A 353 -21.69 51.30 13.00
C CYS A 353 -22.00 52.00 14.34
N ASN A 354 -22.52 53.25 14.34
CA ASN A 354 -23.00 53.87 15.59
C ASN A 354 -24.04 55.01 15.47
N VAL A 355 -25.00 54.91 14.53
CA VAL A 355 -26.25 55.68 14.61
C VAL A 355 -27.44 54.75 14.46
N ALA A 356 -28.09 54.41 15.58
CA ALA A 356 -29.32 53.63 15.58
C ALA A 356 -30.44 54.40 14.86
N LYS A 357 -30.75 53.99 13.63
CA LYS A 357 -31.87 54.54 12.85
C LYS A 357 -33.19 53.95 13.34
N CYS A 358 -34.24 54.77 13.36
CA CYS A 358 -35.58 54.38 13.75
C CYS A 358 -36.12 53.25 12.87
N ILE A 359 -36.59 52.17 13.49
CA ILE A 359 -37.08 50.97 12.78
C ILE A 359 -38.35 51.28 11.96
N PHE A 360 -39.17 52.24 12.41
CA PHE A 360 -40.44 52.58 11.77
C PHE A 360 -40.33 53.58 10.59
N CYS A 361 -39.21 54.29 10.46
CA CYS A 361 -39.09 55.33 9.42
C CYS A 361 -37.67 55.63 8.92
N ALA A 362 -36.66 54.84 9.33
CA ALA A 362 -35.23 55.01 9.03
C ALA A 362 -34.60 56.37 9.45
N GLY A 363 -35.30 57.20 10.22
CA GLY A 363 -34.82 58.51 10.68
C GLY A 363 -33.82 58.42 11.85
N SER A 364 -33.05 59.48 12.08
CA SER A 364 -32.02 59.57 13.14
C SER A 364 -32.62 59.87 14.53
N HIS A 365 -33.53 59.02 15.01
CA HIS A 365 -34.10 59.07 16.35
C HIS A 365 -34.34 57.66 16.90
N LYS A 366 -34.46 57.54 18.23
CA LYS A 366 -34.79 56.25 18.87
C LYS A 366 -36.19 55.81 18.47
N SER A 367 -36.37 54.53 18.14
CA SER A 367 -37.66 53.99 17.64
C SER A 367 -38.85 54.24 18.58
N ASN A 368 -38.61 54.38 19.88
CA ASN A 368 -39.64 54.67 20.88
C ASN A 368 -40.16 56.12 20.88
N SER A 369 -39.48 57.05 20.21
CA SER A 369 -39.94 58.44 20.04
C SER A 369 -40.42 58.75 18.62
N CYS A 370 -40.74 57.71 17.83
CA CYS A 370 -41.18 57.88 16.44
C CYS A 370 -42.64 58.33 16.36
N PHE A 371 -42.89 59.54 15.83
CA PHE A 371 -44.24 60.06 15.61
C PHE A 371 -45.08 59.15 14.69
N LYS A 372 -44.47 58.52 13.66
CA LYS A 372 -45.18 57.60 12.76
C LYS A 372 -45.63 56.30 13.44
N ALA A 373 -45.00 55.90 14.54
CA ALA A 373 -45.39 54.72 15.30
C ALA A 373 -46.54 54.99 16.30
N ARG A 374 -47.01 56.23 16.41
CA ARG A 374 -48.02 56.66 17.38
C ARG A 374 -49.47 56.64 16.84
N ASN A 375 -49.63 56.31 15.56
CA ASN A 375 -50.90 56.19 14.85
C ASN A 375 -51.14 54.75 14.31
N PHE A 376 -50.58 53.74 15.00
CA PHE A 376 -50.77 52.31 14.75
C PHE A 376 -51.33 51.63 16.01
#